data_AF-A0A520MJC8-F1
#
_entry.id   AF-A0A520MJC8-F1
#
_cell.length_a   1.000
_cell.length_b   1.000
_cell.length_c   1.000
_cell.angle_alpha   90.00
_cell.angle_beta   90.00
_cell.angle_gamma   90.00
#
_symmetry.space_group_name_H-M   'P 1'
#
loop_
_entity.id
_entity.type
_entity.pdbx_description
1 polymer ?
#
loop_
_entity_poly.entity_id
_entity_poly.type
_entity_poly.pdbx_seq_one_letter_code
_entity_poly.pdbx_strand_id
1 'polypeptide(L)' 'EAIPQRRLGQPDDIAHAVEFLTSDGAGYITGQVLHVNGGMFMGF' A
#
# COMPACT_ATOMS: atom_id res chain seq x y z
N GLU A 1 7.44 -10.29 -16.21
CA GLU A 1 6.28 -9.50 -15.74
C GLU A 1 6.82 -8.22 -15.10
N ALA A 2 6.33 -7.05 -15.50
CA ALA A 2 6.95 -5.77 -15.14
C ALA A 2 6.14 -5.09 -14.03
N ILE A 3 6.83 -4.58 -12.99
CA ILE A 3 6.23 -3.72 -11.97
C ILE A 3 5.81 -2.41 -12.64
N PRO A 4 4.53 -1.99 -12.60
CA PRO A 4 4.09 -0.74 -13.23
C PRO A 4 4.85 0.50 -12.76
N GLN A 5 5.21 0.57 -11.47
CA GLN A 5 6.06 1.63 -10.92
C GLN A 5 7.55 1.55 -11.30
N ARG A 6 7.96 0.53 -12.06
CA ARG A 6 9.34 0.36 -12.60
C ARG A 6 10.45 0.36 -11.55
N ARG A 7 10.14 0.03 -10.30
CA ARG A 7 11.12 -0.18 -9.23
C ARG A 7 10.65 -1.25 -8.26
N LEU A 8 11.60 -1.85 -7.55
CA LEU A 8 11.29 -2.66 -6.38
C LEU A 8 10.76 -1.78 -5.25
N GLY A 9 9.79 -2.31 -4.51
CA GLY A 9 9.35 -1.73 -3.25
C GLY A 9 10.49 -1.67 -2.25
N GLN A 10 10.48 -0.63 -1.41
CA GLN A 10 11.37 -0.47 -0.28
C GLN A 10 10.58 -0.67 1.01
N PRO A 11 11.23 -1.03 2.14
CA PRO A 11 10.55 -1.13 3.43
C PRO A 11 9.72 0.11 3.78
N ASP A 12 10.21 1.29 3.41
CA ASP A 12 9.54 2.56 3.65
C ASP A 12 8.18 2.67 2.94
N ASP A 13 7.98 2.00 1.79
CA ASP A 13 6.68 2.01 1.10
C ASP A 13 5.58 1.37 1.96
N ILE A 14 5.93 0.31 2.71
CA ILE A 14 5.03 -0.32 3.66
C ILE A 14 4.88 0.55 4.90
N ALA A 15 5.98 1.11 5.41
CA ALA A 15 5.97 1.94 6.61
C ALA A 15 5.04 3.16 6.46
N HIS A 16 5.11 3.89 5.35
CA HIS A 16 4.22 5.02 5.10
C HIS A 16 2.74 4.61 4.95
N ALA A 17 2.47 3.44 4.37
CA ALA A 17 1.09 2.94 4.29
C ALA A 17 0.52 2.60 5.68
N VAL A 18 1.35 2.01 6.55
CA VAL A 18 1.00 1.76 7.95
C VAL A 18 0.80 3.08 8.70
N GLU A 19 1.73 4.03 8.55
CA GLU A 19 1.63 5.37 9.16
C GLU A 19 0.28 6.02 8.83
N PHE A 20 -0.12 6.01 7.55
CA PHE A 20 -1.44 6.49 7.13
C PHE A 20 -2.58 5.74 7.83
N LEU A 21 -2.59 4.41 7.82
CA LEU A 21 -3.65 3.62 8.44
C LEU A 21 -3.74 3.80 9.96
N THR A 22 -2.64 4.15 10.61
CA THR A 22 -2.60 4.45 12.06
C THR A 22 -2.89 5.90 12.40
N SER A 23 -3.02 6.78 11.40
CA SER A 23 -3.31 8.19 11.62
C SER A 23 -4.77 8.44 11.99
N ASP A 24 -5.04 9.56 12.66
CA ASP A 24 -6.42 9.98 13.02
C ASP A 24 -7.34 10.10 11.80
N GLY A 25 -6.79 10.44 10.63
CA GLY A 25 -7.55 10.58 9.38
C GLY A 25 -8.10 9.26 8.83
N ALA A 26 -7.55 8.11 9.25
CA ALA A 26 -7.97 6.79 8.82
C ALA A 26 -9.04 6.16 9.71
N GLY A 27 -9.57 6.88 10.72
CA GLY A 27 -10.45 6.32 11.76
C GLY A 27 -11.76 5.66 11.29
N TYR A 28 -12.15 5.83 10.02
CA TYR A 28 -13.32 5.17 9.43
C TYR A 28 -12.97 4.04 8.44
N ILE A 29 -11.68 3.68 8.32
CA ILE A 29 -11.20 2.60 7.46
C ILE A 29 -11.05 1.34 8.31
N THR A 30 -11.83 0.31 8.00
CA THR A 30 -11.74 -1.00 8.66
C THR A 30 -12.11 -2.14 7.72
N GLY A 31 -11.57 -3.33 7.98
CA GLY A 31 -11.83 -4.54 7.18
C GLY A 31 -11.29 -4.51 5.75
N GLN A 32 -10.43 -3.55 5.40
CA GLN A 32 -9.87 -3.40 4.06
C GLN A 32 -8.50 -4.06 3.93
N VAL A 33 -8.21 -4.57 2.73
CA VAL A 33 -6.88 -5.04 2.33
C VAL A 33 -6.25 -3.96 1.46
N LEU A 34 -5.13 -3.38 1.93
CA LEU A 34 -4.38 -2.39 1.17
C LEU A 34 -3.19 -3.05 0.47
N HIS A 35 -3.25 -3.12 -0.86
CA HIS A 35 -2.13 -3.64 -1.66
C HIS A 35 -1.06 -2.56 -1.86
N VAL A 36 0.13 -2.79 -1.30
CA VAL A 36 1.31 -1.94 -1.48
C VAL A 36 2.37 -2.71 -2.28
N ASN A 37 2.15 -2.79 -3.60
CA ASN A 37 2.90 -3.73 -4.47
C ASN A 37 3.42 -3.09 -5.76
N GLY A 38 3.46 -1.76 -5.85
CA GLY A 38 3.91 -1.06 -7.07
C GLY A 38 3.04 -1.33 -8.31
N GLY A 39 1.82 -1.85 -8.12
CA GLY A 39 0.88 -2.18 -9.19
C GLY A 39 0.97 -3.61 -9.72
N MET A 40 1.74 -4.49 -9.07
CA MET A 40 1.92 -5.87 -9.55
C MET A 40 0.63 -6.71 -9.56
N PHE A 41 -0.30 -6.41 -8.66
CA PHE A 41 -1.63 -7.01 -8.64
C PHE A 41 -2.65 -5.89 -8.57
N MET A 42 -3.49 -5.80 -9.61
CA MET A 42 -4.57 -4.83 -9.77
C MET A 42 -5.95 -5.50 -9.89
N GLY A 43 -6.05 -6.80 -9.57
CA GLY A 43 -7.30 -7.55 -9.55
C GLY A 43 -8.15 -7.25 -8.32
N PHE A 44 -9.45 -7.56 -8.42
CA PHE A 44 -10.45 -7.38 -7.36
C PHE A 44 -10.46 -8.54 -6.36
#